data_AF-A0A842VU59-F1
#
_entry.id   AF-A0A842VU59-F1
#
_cell.length_a   1.000
_cell.length_b   1.000
_cell.length_c   1.000
_cell.angle_alpha   90.00
_cell.angle_beta   90.00
_cell.angle_gamma   90.00
#
_symmetry.space_group_name_H-M   'P 1'
#
loop_
_entity.id
_entity.type
_entity.pdbx_description
1 polymer ?
#
loop_
_entity_poly.entity_id
_entity_poly.type
_entity_poly.pdbx_seq_one_letter_code
_entity_poly.pdbx_strand_id
1 'polypeptide(L)' 'MKKERKTILAACIEDCIHVAGLLNFLQIAHEKGYKSNFLGPATPIIEIVEKIKELDPN' A
#
# COMPACT_ATOMS: atom_id res chain seq x y z
N MET A 1 14.33 21.52 -5.39
CA MET A 1 13.22 20.66 -5.88
C MET A 1 12.78 19.77 -4.73
N LYS A 2 11.51 19.78 -4.32
CA LYS A 2 11.02 18.83 -3.28
C LYS A 2 11.03 17.44 -3.92
N LYS A 3 11.81 16.51 -3.37
CA LYS A 3 11.81 15.10 -3.79
C LYS A 3 10.39 14.57 -3.59
N GLU A 4 9.75 14.05 -4.63
CA GLU A 4 8.43 13.45 -4.48
C GLU A 4 8.50 12.34 -3.44
N ARG A 5 7.54 12.34 -2.50
CA ARG A 5 7.44 11.29 -1.50
C ARG A 5 6.99 10.02 -2.22
N LYS A 6 7.86 8.99 -2.22
CA LYS A 6 7.53 7.68 -2.79
C LYS A 6 6.25 7.12 -2.16
N THR A 7 5.42 6.49 -2.99
CA THR A 7 4.12 5.97 -2.61
C THR A 7 4.21 4.45 -2.51
N ILE A 8 3.75 3.90 -1.38
CA ILE A 8 3.57 2.46 -1.18
C ILE A 8 2.09 2.15 -1.32
N LEU A 9 1.76 1.18 -2.18
CA LEU A 9 0.44 0.56 -2.22
C LEU A 9 0.50 -0.79 -1.51
N ALA A 10 -0.42 -1.01 -0.58
CA ALA A 10 -0.50 -2.20 0.24
C ALA A 10 -1.90 -2.83 0.17
N ALA A 11 -1.95 -4.15 0.19
CA ALA A 11 -3.18 -4.94 0.19
C ALA A 11 -2.88 -6.33 0.74
N CYS A 12 -3.88 -7.01 1.30
CA CYS A 12 -3.79 -8.45 1.54
C CYS A 12 -4.60 -9.16 0.46
N ILE A 13 -3.95 -10.03 -0.32
CA ILE A 13 -4.51 -10.58 -1.57
C ILE A 13 -5.49 -11.72 -1.27
N GLU A 14 -6.68 -11.69 -1.91
CA GLU A 14 -7.70 -12.75 -1.92
C GLU A 14 -8.07 -13.27 -0.52
N ASP A 15 -7.72 -14.49 -0.13
CA ASP A 15 -8.15 -15.04 1.17
C ASP A 15 -7.31 -14.52 2.37
N CYS A 16 -6.33 -13.66 2.13
CA CYS A 16 -5.45 -13.16 3.19
C CYS A 16 -6.13 -12.06 4.02
N ILE A 17 -6.39 -12.37 5.29
CA ILE A 17 -6.93 -11.41 6.29
C ILE A 17 -5.90 -10.89 7.29
N HIS A 18 -4.63 -11.29 7.15
CA HIS A 18 -3.56 -10.93 8.09
C HIS A 18 -3.08 -9.50 7.84
N VAL A 19 -3.56 -8.55 8.64
CA VAL A 19 -3.24 -7.12 8.46
C VAL A 19 -2.18 -6.58 9.41
N ALA A 20 -1.96 -7.21 10.57
CA ALA A 20 -1.16 -6.62 11.65
C ALA A 20 0.30 -6.31 11.24
N GLY A 21 0.98 -7.26 10.59
CA GLY A 21 2.35 -7.07 10.12
C GLY A 21 2.46 -5.99 9.03
N LEU A 22 1.48 -5.96 8.12
CA LEU A 22 1.40 -4.98 7.05
C LEU A 22 1.19 -3.56 7.61
N LEU A 23 0.24 -3.39 8.54
CA LEU A 23 -0.01 -2.10 9.20
C LEU A 23 1.22 -1.60 9.96
N ASN A 24 1.92 -2.48 10.68
CA ASN A 24 3.16 -2.12 11.37
C ASN A 24 4.26 -1.66 10.38
N PHE A 25 4.40 -2.35 9.25
CA PHE A 25 5.31 -1.93 8.17
C PHE A 25 4.94 -0.54 7.62
N LEU A 26 3.65 -0.29 7.36
CA LEU A 26 3.18 1.00 6.86
C LEU A 26 3.40 2.14 7.86
N GLN A 27 3.29 1.87 9.16
CA GLN A 27 3.61 2.85 10.21
C GLN A 27 5.08 3.26 10.15
N ILE A 28 6.00 2.30 10.07
CA ILE A 28 7.44 2.56 9.93
C ILE A 28 7.71 3.36 8.64
N ALA A 29 7.07 2.98 7.52
CA ALA A 29 7.24 3.68 6.26
C ALA A 29 6.76 5.13 6.32
N HIS A 30 5.64 5.39 6.98
CA HIS A 30 5.13 6.74 7.23
C HIS A 30 6.13 7.59 8.03
N GLU A 31 6.73 7.04 9.09
CA GLU A 31 7.78 7.72 9.88
C GLU A 31 9.03 8.04 9.05
N LYS A 32 9.32 7.26 8.01
CA LYS A 32 10.40 7.53 7.04
C LYS A 32 10.00 8.48 5.92
N GLY A 33 8.78 9.02 5.94
CA GLY A 33 8.29 10.02 5.00
C GLY A 33 7.68 9.44 3.71
N TYR A 34 7.42 8.14 3.66
CA TYR A 34 6.66 7.54 2.55
C TYR A 34 5.17 7.89 2.66
N LYS A 35 4.51 8.01 1.52
CA LYS A 35 3.04 7.96 1.48
C LYS A 35 2.61 6.51 1.35
N SER A 36 1.49 6.14 1.95
CA SER A 36 0.95 4.79 1.84
C SER A 36 -0.55 4.80 1.57
N ASN A 37 -1.00 3.85 0.75
CA ASN A 37 -2.41 3.50 0.56
C ASN A 37 -2.58 2.03 0.91
N PHE A 38 -3.53 1.72 1.80
CA PHE A 38 -3.88 0.35 2.15
C PHE A 38 -5.29 0.03 1.66
N LEU A 39 -5.41 -0.96 0.78
CA LEU A 39 -6.69 -1.40 0.21
C LEU A 39 -7.51 -2.31 1.13
N GLY A 40 -6.90 -2.77 2.23
CA GLY A 40 -7.57 -3.60 3.23
C GLY A 40 -7.20 -5.09 3.17
N PRO A 41 -7.84 -5.90 4.01
CA PRO A 41 -7.78 -7.35 3.94
C PRO A 41 -8.56 -7.86 2.71
N ALA A 42 -8.24 -9.08 2.29
CA ALA A 42 -8.97 -9.81 1.28
C ALA A 42 -9.31 -9.04 -0.01
N THR A 43 -8.34 -8.26 -0.50
CA THR A 43 -8.48 -7.42 -1.69
C THR A 43 -8.38 -8.27 -2.96
N PRO A 44 -9.35 -8.17 -3.88
CA PRO A 44 -9.28 -8.82 -5.19
C PRO A 44 -8.09 -8.35 -6.02
N ILE A 45 -7.44 -9.26 -6.76
CA ILE A 45 -6.29 -8.92 -7.61
C ILE A 45 -6.62 -7.81 -8.62
N ILE A 46 -7.85 -7.80 -9.17
CA ILE A 46 -8.25 -6.80 -10.15
C ILE A 46 -8.23 -5.38 -9.58
N GLU A 47 -8.69 -5.20 -8.34
CA GLU A 47 -8.68 -3.92 -7.64
C GLU A 47 -7.24 -3.45 -7.38
N ILE A 48 -6.34 -4.37 -7.02
CA ILE A 48 -4.92 -4.07 -6.82
C ILE A 48 -4.31 -3.57 -8.13
N VAL A 49 -4.55 -4.26 -9.26
CA VAL A 49 -4.01 -3.88 -10.57
C VAL A 49 -4.56 -2.52 -11.03
N GLU A 50 -5.85 -2.27 -10.84
CA GLU A 50 -6.47 -0.97 -11.12
C GLU A 50 -5.84 0.14 -10.27
N LYS A 51 -5.62 -0.11 -8.98
CA LYS A 51 -5.00 0.86 -8.09
C LYS A 51 -3.53 1.12 -8.40
N ILE A 52 -2.78 0.10 -8.83
CA ILE A 52 -1.40 0.28 -9.32
C ILE A 52 -1.38 1.24 -10.51
N LYS A 53 -2.28 1.05 -11.48
CA LYS A 53 -2.38 1.93 -12.66
C LYS A 53 -2.82 3.35 -12.31
N GLU A 54 -3.72 3.50 -11.34
CA GLU A 54 -4.22 4.81 -10.89
C GLU A 54 -3.15 5.60 -10.11
N LEU A 55 -2.44 4.93 -9.20
CA LEU A 55 -1.52 5.58 -8.27
C LEU A 55 -0.07 5.68 -8.76
N ASP A 56 0.30 4.86 -9.75
CA ASP A 56 1.65 4.73 -10.30
C ASP A 56 2.75 4.73 -9.22
N PRO A 57 2.71 3.75 -8.27
CA PRO A 57 3.69 3.72 -7.18
C PRO A 57 5.11 3.40 -7.68
N ASN A 58 6.07 4.23 -7.27
CA ASN A 58 7.51 4.19 -7.63
C ASN A 58 8.42 3.49 -6.61
#